data_AF-A0A2N5EGT9-F1
#
_entry.id   AF-A0A2N5EGT9-F1
#
_cell.length_a   1.000
_cell.length_b   1.000
_cell.length_c   1.000
_cell.angle_alpha   90.00
_cell.angle_beta   90.00
_cell.angle_gamma   90.00
#
_symmetry.space_group_name_H-M   'P 1'
#
loop_
_entity.id
_entity.type
_entity.pdbx_description
1 polymer ?
#
loop_
_entity_poly.entity_id
_entity_poly.type
_entity_poly.pdbx_seq_one_letter_code
_entity_poly.pdbx_strand_id
1 'polypeptide(L)'
;MCLLPEGLPVCYFPGIRFTLRQRRLIFTQKSSPPARWGLSPYREVNIMADYSSLDFIRAEIDYPGPVALNTRSGAVKRVQEWLTFHGHGLVIDGDFGPATQRALSGFRQAAGLQDNGALNPDDWAQLAAPMVQVLKLPAPSTTLPATLLKLARQHLDAHPVELGGENRGPWVRLYCNGREGEAFPWCAGFVSFVVMQACAVQEIPLPLALSLSCDGLAQSAKEQGRFIPGVHIDSGNTPWSDLAQVGLFLVKQGPDHWRHTGLAFDGVDHTFQTVEGSADNQGTHNGYEVCTRTLSVQHCDFVVLA
;
A
#
# COMPACT_ATOMS: atom_id res chain seq x y z
N MET A 1 -21.50 33.05 -4.41
CA MET A 1 -20.68 33.20 -5.63
C MET A 1 -19.30 33.66 -5.20
N CYS A 2 -18.35 32.72 -5.13
CA CYS A 2 -16.91 32.95 -5.17
C CYS A 2 -16.32 31.63 -5.67
N LEU A 3 -15.84 31.67 -6.91
CA LEU A 3 -15.16 30.60 -7.63
C LEU A 3 -13.66 30.76 -7.37
N LEU A 4 -12.94 29.67 -7.10
CA LEU A 4 -11.49 29.64 -7.23
C LEU A 4 -11.15 29.15 -8.66
N PRO A 5 -10.21 29.81 -9.38
CA PRO A 5 -9.70 29.35 -10.67
C PRO A 5 -8.61 28.30 -10.47
N GLU A 6 -8.29 27.55 -11.53
CA GLU A 6 -7.30 26.45 -11.62
C GLU A 6 -7.85 25.07 -11.18
N GLY A 7 -8.62 24.46 -12.09
CA GLY A 7 -9.21 23.12 -11.93
C GLY A 7 -8.19 21.98 -11.98
N LEU A 8 -7.66 21.62 -10.81
CA LEU A 8 -7.06 20.31 -10.54
C LEU A 8 -7.98 19.51 -9.60
N PRO A 9 -8.17 18.19 -9.81
CA PRO A 9 -8.95 17.37 -8.91
C PRO A 9 -8.20 17.23 -7.57
N VAL A 10 -8.57 18.05 -6.59
CA VAL A 10 -8.29 17.76 -5.18
C VAL A 10 -9.01 16.45 -4.88
N CYS A 11 -8.26 15.39 -4.59
CA CYS A 11 -8.81 14.18 -3.99
C CYS A 11 -9.25 14.54 -2.56
N TYR A 12 -10.40 15.20 -2.46
CA TYR A 12 -11.09 15.47 -1.22
C TYR A 12 -11.46 14.12 -0.61
N PHE A 13 -11.17 13.96 0.68
CA PHE A 13 -11.69 12.86 1.50
C PHE A 13 -12.98 13.35 2.19
N PRO A 14 -14.19 13.18 1.62
CA PRO A 14 -15.38 13.30 2.42
C PRO A 14 -15.60 11.99 3.18
N GLY A 15 -15.59 12.04 4.52
CA GLY A 15 -16.45 11.15 5.30
C GLY A 15 -15.82 10.04 6.15
N ILE A 16 -14.71 10.26 6.86
CA ILE A 16 -14.32 9.34 7.94
C ILE A 16 -14.40 10.05 9.30
N ARG A 17 -15.40 9.68 10.11
CA ARG A 17 -15.50 10.01 11.54
C ARG A 17 -15.48 8.73 12.36
N PHE A 18 -14.62 8.68 13.38
CA PHE A 18 -14.41 7.52 14.25
C PHE A 18 -14.96 7.78 15.66
N THR A 19 -15.70 6.83 16.23
CA THR A 19 -16.00 6.85 17.67
C THR A 19 -15.95 5.44 18.26
N LEU A 20 -15.18 5.27 19.33
CA LEU A 20 -14.90 4.00 19.98
C LEU A 20 -16.07 3.57 20.89
N ARG A 21 -16.66 2.39 20.67
CA ARG A 21 -17.42 1.68 21.71
C ARG A 21 -17.23 0.17 21.62
N GLN A 22 -16.79 -0.43 22.73
CA GLN A 22 -16.69 -1.88 22.97
C GLN A 22 -15.79 -2.69 22.01
N ARG A 23 -14.60 -2.17 21.68
CA ARG A 23 -13.47 -2.95 21.08
C ARG A 23 -13.84 -3.78 19.83
N ARG A 24 -14.67 -3.24 18.94
CA ARG A 24 -14.84 -3.70 17.55
C ARG A 24 -15.01 -2.47 16.64
N LEU A 25 -14.37 -2.48 15.47
CA LEU A 25 -14.69 -1.55 14.38
C LEU A 25 -16.10 -1.89 13.87
N ILE A 26 -17.07 -0.99 14.05
CA ILE A 26 -18.44 -1.13 13.54
C ILE A 26 -18.83 0.15 12.81
N PHE A 27 -19.25 0.02 11.55
CA PHE A 27 -19.95 1.04 10.76
C PHE A 27 -21.42 1.07 11.20
N THR A 28 -21.94 2.16 11.79
CA THR A 28 -23.28 2.13 12.41
C THR A 28 -24.38 2.84 11.62
N GLN A 29 -25.52 2.16 11.45
CA GLN A 29 -26.83 2.76 11.67
C GLN A 29 -27.54 2.02 12.83
N LYS A 30 -28.27 2.77 13.67
CA LYS A 30 -28.74 2.47 15.05
C LYS A 30 -29.49 1.13 15.28
N SER A 31 -29.07 0.37 16.30
CA SER A 31 -29.82 0.04 17.55
C SER A 31 -29.10 -1.05 18.39
N SER A 32 -29.25 -1.02 19.73
CA SER A 32 -28.50 -1.76 20.79
C SER A 32 -29.13 -3.13 21.17
N PRO A 33 -28.64 -3.91 22.19
CA PRO A 33 -27.41 -4.74 22.41
C PRO A 33 -27.78 -6.19 22.94
N PRO A 34 -27.00 -7.01 23.73
CA PRO A 34 -25.55 -7.24 23.97
C PRO A 34 -25.04 -8.75 24.04
N ALA A 35 -23.71 -8.93 24.23
CA ALA A 35 -22.95 -9.89 25.10
C ALA A 35 -22.47 -11.30 24.64
N ARG A 36 -21.13 -11.52 24.62
CA ARG A 36 -20.29 -12.37 25.55
C ARG A 36 -18.89 -12.70 24.96
N TRP A 37 -17.89 -12.86 25.84
CA TRP A 37 -16.45 -13.09 25.57
C TRP A 37 -16.03 -14.57 25.65
N GLY A 38 -15.00 -14.97 24.88
CA GLY A 38 -14.26 -16.25 25.03
C GLY A 38 -13.06 -16.42 24.06
N LEU A 39 -11.83 -16.29 24.60
CA LEU A 39 -10.45 -16.69 24.21
C LEU A 39 -10.05 -17.19 22.79
N SER A 40 -9.01 -16.56 22.21
CA SER A 40 -7.89 -17.21 21.47
C SER A 40 -6.64 -16.28 21.44
N PRO A 41 -5.42 -16.73 21.79
CA PRO A 41 -4.19 -15.92 21.68
C PRO A 41 -3.60 -15.87 20.25
N TYR A 42 -4.23 -16.55 19.29
CA TYR A 42 -3.96 -16.35 17.86
C TYR A 42 -5.29 -16.00 17.20
N ARG A 43 -5.43 -14.73 16.80
CA ARG A 43 -6.54 -14.31 15.96
C ARG A 43 -6.24 -14.90 14.58
N GLU A 44 -7.01 -15.90 14.15
CA GLU A 44 -7.03 -16.26 12.73
C GLU A 44 -7.40 -14.99 11.97
N VAL A 45 -6.44 -14.46 11.22
CA VAL A 45 -6.65 -13.29 10.37
C VAL A 45 -7.50 -13.75 9.21
N ASN A 46 -8.81 -13.58 9.36
CA ASN A 46 -9.71 -13.70 8.25
C ASN A 46 -9.59 -12.42 7.43
N ILE A 47 -8.65 -12.42 6.48
CA ILE A 47 -8.36 -11.30 5.55
C ILE A 47 -9.66 -10.75 4.95
N MET A 48 -10.62 -11.64 4.61
CA MET A 48 -11.89 -11.23 4.02
C MET A 48 -12.80 -10.48 5.02
N ALA A 49 -12.73 -10.81 6.31
CA ALA A 49 -13.51 -10.14 7.35
C ALA A 49 -12.87 -8.81 7.77
N ASP A 50 -11.54 -8.75 7.88
CA ASP A 50 -10.84 -7.55 8.31
C ASP A 50 -10.87 -6.43 7.23
N TYR A 51 -10.99 -6.82 5.95
CA TYR A 51 -11.08 -5.89 4.82
C TYR A 51 -12.43 -5.89 4.10
N SER A 52 -13.49 -6.41 4.70
CA SER A 52 -14.78 -6.62 4.03
C SER A 52 -15.42 -5.35 3.47
N SER A 53 -15.06 -4.17 3.99
CA SER A 53 -15.55 -2.87 3.52
C SER A 53 -14.65 -2.20 2.47
N LEU A 54 -13.54 -2.84 2.07
CA LEU A 54 -12.57 -2.32 1.10
C LEU A 54 -12.70 -3.09 -0.23
N ASP A 55 -13.75 -2.77 -0.99
CA ASP A 55 -14.08 -3.45 -2.24
C ASP A 55 -12.93 -3.48 -3.26
N PHE A 56 -12.08 -2.44 -3.27
CA PHE A 56 -10.92 -2.41 -4.16
C PHE A 56 -9.89 -3.49 -3.83
N ILE A 57 -9.72 -3.89 -2.57
CA ILE A 57 -8.84 -5.01 -2.19
C ILE A 57 -9.44 -6.31 -2.69
N ARG A 58 -10.74 -6.51 -2.43
CA ARG A 58 -11.48 -7.69 -2.87
C ARG A 58 -11.41 -7.87 -4.38
N ALA A 59 -11.52 -6.79 -5.14
CA ALA A 59 -11.37 -6.85 -6.58
C ALA A 59 -10.03 -7.50 -6.99
N GLU A 60 -8.93 -7.21 -6.30
CA GLU A 60 -7.59 -7.73 -6.62
C GLU A 60 -7.35 -9.18 -6.17
N ILE A 61 -8.04 -9.67 -5.14
CA ILE A 61 -7.76 -10.99 -4.53
C ILE A 61 -8.88 -12.02 -4.69
N ASP A 62 -10.14 -11.60 -4.89
CA ASP A 62 -11.24 -12.53 -5.09
C ASP A 62 -11.13 -13.16 -6.48
N TYR A 63 -11.42 -14.47 -6.55
CA TYR A 63 -11.40 -15.19 -7.81
C TYR A 63 -12.38 -14.54 -8.81
N PRO A 64 -11.89 -14.06 -9.98
CA PRO A 64 -12.71 -13.28 -10.90
C PRO A 64 -13.68 -14.14 -11.73
N GLY A 65 -13.76 -15.44 -11.45
CA GLY A 65 -14.47 -16.42 -12.26
C GLY A 65 -13.58 -17.03 -13.34
N PRO A 66 -14.09 -18.06 -14.04
CA PRO A 66 -13.34 -18.72 -15.10
C PRO A 66 -13.13 -17.74 -16.27
N VAL A 67 -11.88 -17.58 -16.69
CA VAL A 67 -11.53 -16.92 -17.94
C VAL A 67 -10.78 -17.90 -18.84
N ALA A 68 -11.15 -17.91 -20.12
CA ALA A 68 -10.65 -18.86 -21.11
C ALA A 68 -10.41 -18.17 -22.47
N LEU A 69 -9.87 -18.94 -23.40
CA LEU A 69 -9.57 -18.49 -24.77
C LEU A 69 -10.78 -17.78 -25.41
N ASN A 70 -10.51 -16.71 -26.15
CA ASN A 70 -11.49 -15.85 -26.85
C ASN A 70 -12.42 -15.04 -25.92
N THR A 71 -12.03 -14.81 -24.67
CA THR A 71 -12.72 -13.86 -23.78
C THR A 71 -11.98 -12.52 -23.72
N ARG A 72 -12.71 -11.40 -23.66
CA ARG A 72 -12.16 -10.05 -23.43
C ARG A 72 -12.81 -9.44 -22.20
N SER A 73 -12.04 -9.11 -21.17
CA SER A 73 -12.59 -8.51 -19.95
C SER A 73 -11.51 -7.88 -19.05
N GLY A 74 -11.94 -7.10 -18.06
CA GLY A 74 -11.05 -6.62 -16.99
C GLY A 74 -10.46 -7.75 -16.13
N ALA A 75 -11.15 -8.90 -16.02
CA ALA A 75 -10.62 -10.08 -15.35
C ALA A 75 -9.42 -10.66 -16.10
N VAL A 76 -9.49 -10.72 -17.43
CA VAL A 76 -8.34 -11.14 -18.26
C VAL A 76 -7.16 -10.19 -18.07
N LYS A 77 -7.41 -8.87 -18.04
CA LYS A 77 -6.35 -7.89 -17.76
C LYS A 77 -5.64 -8.17 -16.43
N ARG A 78 -6.40 -8.48 -15.37
CA ARG A 78 -5.84 -8.83 -14.05
C ARG A 78 -5.01 -10.12 -14.07
N VAL A 79 -5.47 -11.13 -14.81
CA VAL A 79 -4.70 -12.37 -15.01
C VAL A 79 -3.39 -12.08 -15.74
N GLN A 80 -3.43 -11.27 -16.79
CA GLN A 80 -2.27 -10.86 -17.57
C GLN A 80 -1.25 -10.08 -16.72
N GLU A 81 -1.72 -9.17 -15.86
CA GLU A 81 -0.89 -8.46 -14.88
C GLU A 81 -0.20 -9.47 -13.95
N TRP A 82 -0.94 -10.37 -13.29
CA TRP A 82 -0.35 -11.36 -12.39
C TRP A 82 0.59 -12.34 -13.10
N LEU A 83 0.28 -12.79 -14.31
CA LEU A 83 1.19 -13.63 -15.09
C LEU A 83 2.51 -12.90 -15.37
N THR A 84 2.44 -11.62 -15.75
CA THR A 84 3.62 -10.78 -15.98
C THR A 84 4.43 -10.61 -14.69
N PHE A 85 3.76 -10.39 -13.55
CA PHE A 85 4.38 -10.32 -12.22
C PHE A 85 5.19 -11.58 -11.89
N HIS A 86 4.65 -12.76 -12.21
CA HIS A 86 5.32 -14.05 -12.02
C HIS A 86 6.36 -14.39 -13.12
N GLY A 87 6.75 -13.42 -13.94
CA GLY A 87 7.80 -13.59 -14.96
C GLY A 87 7.31 -14.13 -16.31
N HIS A 88 6.01 -14.30 -16.50
CA HIS A 88 5.42 -14.73 -17.78
C HIS A 88 4.98 -13.51 -18.60
N GLY A 89 5.96 -12.74 -19.07
CA GLY A 89 5.75 -11.47 -19.77
C GLY A 89 4.89 -11.60 -21.04
N LEU A 90 3.89 -10.73 -21.15
CA LEU A 90 2.93 -10.65 -22.24
C LEU A 90 2.34 -9.23 -22.35
N VAL A 91 1.59 -8.96 -23.41
CA VAL A 91 0.85 -7.70 -23.55
C VAL A 91 -0.40 -7.73 -22.69
N ILE A 92 -0.57 -6.73 -21.83
CA ILE A 92 -1.73 -6.57 -20.96
C ILE A 92 -2.83 -5.79 -21.74
N ASP A 93 -3.60 -6.50 -22.55
CA ASP A 93 -4.63 -5.95 -23.45
C ASP A 93 -6.08 -6.32 -23.06
N GLY A 94 -6.24 -7.20 -22.08
CA GLY A 94 -7.52 -7.74 -21.64
C GLY A 94 -8.09 -8.81 -22.56
N ASP A 95 -7.33 -9.29 -23.56
CA ASP A 95 -7.73 -10.36 -24.48
C ASP A 95 -7.09 -11.70 -24.11
N PHE A 96 -7.93 -12.70 -23.88
CA PHE A 96 -7.47 -14.06 -23.62
C PHE A 96 -7.22 -14.74 -24.97
N GLY A 97 -6.10 -14.42 -25.59
CA GLY A 97 -5.61 -15.06 -26.82
C GLY A 97 -4.62 -16.21 -26.55
N PRO A 98 -4.04 -16.78 -27.62
CA PRO A 98 -3.02 -17.83 -27.51
C PRO A 98 -1.79 -17.44 -26.67
N ALA A 99 -1.40 -16.17 -26.65
CA ALA A 99 -0.31 -15.67 -25.81
C ALA A 99 -0.63 -15.81 -24.32
N THR A 100 -1.81 -15.34 -23.89
CA THR A 100 -2.32 -15.48 -22.52
C THR A 100 -2.44 -16.95 -22.12
N GLN A 101 -2.95 -17.80 -23.03
CA GLN A 101 -3.04 -19.24 -22.80
C GLN A 101 -1.67 -19.88 -22.55
N ARG A 102 -0.67 -19.56 -23.39
CA ARG A 102 0.70 -20.07 -23.24
C ARG A 102 1.34 -19.60 -21.94
N ALA A 103 1.14 -18.34 -21.57
CA ALA A 103 1.65 -17.79 -20.32
C ALA A 103 1.02 -18.47 -19.10
N LEU A 104 -0.30 -18.68 -19.10
CA LEU A 104 -0.98 -19.40 -18.03
C LEU A 104 -0.48 -20.85 -17.90
N SER A 105 -0.30 -21.56 -19.01
CA SER A 105 0.26 -22.92 -19.01
C SER A 105 1.68 -22.95 -18.45
N GLY A 106 2.53 -21.98 -18.85
CA GLY A 106 3.88 -21.84 -18.30
C GLY A 106 3.89 -21.54 -16.79
N PHE A 107 2.99 -20.66 -16.32
CA PHE A 107 2.81 -20.37 -14.91
C PHE A 107 2.42 -21.62 -14.13
N ARG A 108 1.42 -22.37 -14.63
CA ARG A 108 0.99 -23.63 -14.02
C ARG A 108 2.13 -24.62 -13.90
N GLN A 109 2.92 -24.79 -14.96
CA GLN A 109 4.08 -25.66 -14.93
C GLN A 109 5.09 -25.24 -13.86
N ALA A 110 5.42 -23.95 -13.77
CA ALA A 110 6.34 -23.41 -12.76
C ALA A 110 5.80 -23.56 -11.33
N ALA A 111 4.48 -23.42 -11.15
CA ALA A 111 3.80 -23.55 -9.87
C ALA A 111 3.41 -24.99 -9.49
N GLY A 112 3.67 -25.99 -10.36
CA GLY A 112 3.27 -27.38 -10.14
C GLY A 112 1.76 -27.64 -10.18
N LEU A 113 1.01 -26.80 -10.89
CA LEU A 113 -0.44 -26.88 -11.03
C LEU A 113 -0.84 -27.71 -12.25
N GLN A 114 -2.05 -28.30 -12.21
CA GLN A 114 -2.61 -29.03 -13.34
C GLN A 114 -3.12 -28.07 -14.42
N ASP A 115 -2.82 -28.38 -15.68
CA ASP A 115 -3.34 -27.62 -16.82
C ASP A 115 -4.74 -28.12 -17.23
N ASN A 116 -5.75 -27.54 -16.60
CA ASN A 116 -7.15 -27.92 -16.78
C ASN A 116 -7.91 -27.00 -17.75
N GLY A 117 -7.20 -26.27 -18.61
CA GLY A 117 -7.80 -25.35 -19.60
C GLY A 117 -8.04 -23.95 -19.04
N ALA A 118 -9.30 -23.59 -18.75
CA ALA A 118 -9.66 -22.25 -18.25
C ALA A 118 -8.98 -21.95 -16.90
N LEU A 119 -8.79 -20.66 -16.58
CA LEU A 119 -8.39 -20.24 -15.23
C LEU A 119 -9.36 -20.84 -14.21
N ASN A 120 -8.83 -21.39 -13.12
CA ASN A 120 -9.59 -21.95 -12.02
C ASN A 120 -9.20 -21.29 -10.68
N PRO A 121 -9.91 -21.59 -9.57
CA PRO A 121 -9.62 -20.99 -8.26
C PRO A 121 -8.21 -21.29 -7.74
N ASP A 122 -7.63 -22.47 -8.02
CA ASP A 122 -6.29 -22.84 -7.56
C ASP A 122 -5.20 -22.03 -8.29
N ASP A 123 -5.37 -21.80 -9.59
CA ASP A 123 -4.49 -20.91 -10.35
C ASP A 123 -4.51 -19.50 -9.76
N TRP A 124 -5.72 -18.98 -9.50
CA TRP A 124 -5.89 -17.63 -8.99
C TRP A 124 -5.32 -17.46 -7.60
N ALA A 125 -5.50 -18.45 -6.72
CA ALA A 125 -4.92 -18.45 -5.38
C ALA A 125 -3.39 -18.30 -5.43
N GLN A 126 -2.72 -18.93 -6.39
CA GLN A 126 -1.28 -18.80 -6.58
C GLN A 126 -0.89 -17.48 -7.26
N LEU A 127 -1.65 -17.03 -8.27
CA LEU A 127 -1.42 -15.76 -8.94
C LEU A 127 -1.47 -14.59 -7.95
N ALA A 128 -2.53 -14.50 -7.14
CA ALA A 128 -2.76 -13.44 -6.17
C ALA A 128 -2.04 -13.66 -4.82
N ALA A 129 -1.35 -14.78 -4.63
CA ALA A 129 -0.67 -15.14 -3.37
C ALA A 129 0.25 -14.03 -2.83
N PRO A 130 1.06 -13.31 -3.64
CA PRO A 130 1.89 -12.22 -3.15
C PRO A 130 1.08 -11.12 -2.45
N MET A 131 -0.04 -10.70 -3.03
CA MET A 131 -0.90 -9.69 -2.42
C MET A 131 -1.64 -10.21 -1.20
N VAL A 132 -2.18 -11.44 -1.28
CA VAL A 132 -2.81 -12.10 -0.13
C VAL A 132 -1.82 -12.19 1.04
N GLN A 133 -0.54 -12.44 0.75
CA GLN A 133 0.49 -12.52 1.78
C GLN A 133 0.71 -11.18 2.47
N VAL A 134 0.75 -10.04 1.78
CA VAL A 134 0.92 -8.73 2.44
C VAL A 134 -0.33 -8.28 3.22
N LEU A 135 -1.49 -8.80 2.86
CA LEU A 135 -2.76 -8.54 3.55
C LEU A 135 -2.94 -9.38 4.81
N LYS A 136 -2.13 -10.43 5.02
CA LYS A 136 -2.09 -11.16 6.30
C LYS A 136 -1.44 -10.30 7.36
N LEU A 137 -2.26 -9.70 8.20
CA LEU A 137 -1.80 -8.88 9.32
C LEU A 137 -1.02 -9.74 10.34
N PRO A 138 0.21 -9.34 10.70
CA PRO A 138 0.96 -10.06 11.71
C PRO A 138 0.42 -9.77 13.13
N ALA A 139 0.84 -10.58 14.10
CA ALA A 139 0.72 -10.19 15.50
C ALA A 139 1.45 -8.86 15.77
N PRO A 140 0.90 -8.00 16.65
CA PRO A 140 1.52 -6.71 16.99
C PRO A 140 2.89 -6.90 17.60
N SER A 141 3.83 -6.03 17.21
CA SER A 141 5.10 -5.84 17.90
C SER A 141 4.90 -5.00 19.17
N THR A 142 5.95 -4.88 19.98
CA THR A 142 5.93 -4.10 21.23
C THR A 142 5.61 -2.62 21.04
N THR A 143 5.93 -2.05 19.88
CA THR A 143 5.68 -0.64 19.55
C THR A 143 5.05 -0.51 18.16
N LEU A 144 4.36 0.61 17.89
CA LEU A 144 3.85 0.92 16.56
C LEU A 144 4.96 0.97 15.49
N PRO A 145 6.11 1.64 15.72
CA PRO A 145 7.23 1.66 14.78
C PRO A 145 7.74 0.26 14.42
N ALA A 146 7.84 -0.64 15.41
CA ALA A 146 8.27 -2.02 15.16
C ALA A 146 7.24 -2.82 14.34
N THR A 147 5.94 -2.58 14.54
CA THR A 147 4.88 -3.19 13.70
C THR A 147 4.91 -2.62 12.29
N LEU A 148 5.09 -1.31 12.17
CA LEU A 148 5.17 -0.62 10.88
C LEU A 148 6.34 -1.13 10.04
N LEU A 149 7.54 -1.24 10.61
CA LEU A 149 8.70 -1.78 9.90
C LEU A 149 8.52 -3.25 9.50
N LYS A 150 7.87 -4.05 10.35
CA LYS A 150 7.55 -5.45 10.04
C LYS A 150 6.64 -5.57 8.83
N LEU A 151 5.58 -4.77 8.77
CA LEU A 151 4.66 -4.72 7.61
C LEU A 151 5.36 -4.17 6.37
N ALA A 152 6.16 -3.11 6.51
CA ALA A 152 6.94 -2.55 5.42
C ALA A 152 7.85 -3.59 4.75
N ARG A 153 8.56 -4.39 5.56
CA ARG A 153 9.40 -5.48 5.09
C ARG A 153 8.58 -6.60 4.43
N GLN A 154 7.41 -6.92 4.99
CA GLN A 154 6.50 -7.89 4.36
C GLN A 154 6.04 -7.43 2.96
N HIS A 155 5.79 -6.14 2.78
CA HIS A 155 5.53 -5.59 1.44
C HIS A 155 6.78 -5.61 0.56
N LEU A 156 7.95 -5.21 1.07
CA LEU A 156 9.21 -5.27 0.33
C LEU A 156 9.52 -6.67 -0.19
N ASP A 157 9.36 -7.70 0.65
CA ASP A 157 9.60 -9.10 0.32
C ASP A 157 8.65 -9.61 -0.79
N ALA A 158 7.43 -9.07 -0.85
CA ALA A 158 6.47 -9.36 -1.91
C ALA A 158 6.78 -8.62 -3.22
N HIS A 159 7.76 -7.71 -3.23
CA HIS A 159 8.21 -6.93 -4.37
C HIS A 159 7.10 -6.31 -5.25
N PRO A 160 6.21 -5.45 -4.70
CA PRO A 160 5.23 -4.72 -5.47
C PRO A 160 5.86 -3.93 -6.62
N VAL A 161 5.29 -4.06 -7.83
CA VAL A 161 5.74 -3.36 -9.04
C VAL A 161 4.58 -2.82 -9.86
N GLU A 162 4.87 -1.83 -10.70
CA GLU A 162 3.97 -1.36 -11.76
C GLU A 162 3.87 -2.36 -12.91
N LEU A 163 2.66 -2.55 -13.43
CA LEU A 163 2.38 -3.49 -14.51
C LEU A 163 1.41 -2.85 -15.51
N GLY A 164 1.74 -2.92 -16.79
CA GLY A 164 0.90 -2.38 -17.87
C GLY A 164 1.01 -0.87 -18.07
N GLY A 165 2.06 -0.23 -17.55
CA GLY A 165 2.41 1.17 -17.77
C GLY A 165 2.61 1.95 -16.47
N GLU A 166 2.91 3.23 -16.61
CA GLU A 166 3.23 4.13 -15.49
C GLU A 166 2.08 4.23 -14.50
N ASN A 167 2.39 4.02 -13.22
CA ASN A 167 1.46 4.03 -12.10
C ASN A 167 0.26 3.07 -12.31
N ARG A 168 0.48 1.88 -12.88
CA ARG A 168 -0.58 0.88 -13.15
C ARG A 168 -0.35 -0.46 -12.50
N GLY A 169 -1.41 -1.25 -12.46
CA GLY A 169 -1.37 -2.65 -12.06
C GLY A 169 -1.95 -2.88 -10.66
N PRO A 170 -1.95 -4.16 -10.23
CA PRO A 170 -2.65 -4.59 -9.03
C PRO A 170 -2.11 -3.91 -7.77
N TRP A 171 -0.79 -3.75 -7.67
CA TRP A 171 -0.16 -3.10 -6.53
C TRP A 171 -0.50 -1.62 -6.43
N VAL A 172 -0.49 -0.89 -7.54
CA VAL A 172 -0.91 0.51 -7.54
C VAL A 172 -2.37 0.64 -7.12
N ARG A 173 -3.26 -0.19 -7.67
CA ARG A 173 -4.68 -0.19 -7.26
C ARG A 173 -4.86 -0.54 -5.78
N LEU A 174 -4.05 -1.43 -5.22
CA LEU A 174 -4.07 -1.72 -3.78
C LEU A 174 -3.75 -0.46 -2.96
N TYR A 175 -2.69 0.27 -3.31
CA TYR A 175 -2.23 1.43 -2.54
C TYR A 175 -3.04 2.70 -2.81
N CYS A 176 -3.69 2.78 -3.97
CA CYS A 176 -4.40 3.98 -4.45
C CYS A 176 -5.94 3.84 -4.39
N ASN A 177 -6.45 2.93 -3.57
CA ASN A 177 -7.89 2.69 -3.35
C ASN A 177 -8.65 2.33 -4.64
N GLY A 178 -8.07 1.41 -5.43
CA GLY A 178 -8.62 0.93 -6.70
C GLY A 178 -8.29 1.79 -7.92
N ARG A 179 -7.55 2.89 -7.73
CA ARG A 179 -7.18 3.82 -8.81
C ARG A 179 -5.80 3.50 -9.36
N GLU A 180 -5.60 3.79 -10.65
CA GLU A 180 -4.34 3.59 -11.37
C GLU A 180 -4.24 4.56 -12.56
N GLY A 181 -3.04 4.70 -13.11
CA GLY A 181 -2.67 5.59 -14.20
C GLY A 181 -1.79 6.74 -13.72
N GLU A 182 -1.20 7.48 -14.66
CA GLU A 182 -0.24 8.57 -14.45
C GLU A 182 -0.65 9.60 -13.37
N ALA A 183 -1.95 9.82 -13.18
CA ALA A 183 -2.48 10.71 -12.15
C ALA A 183 -2.37 10.18 -10.71
N PHE A 184 -1.90 8.94 -10.51
CA PHE A 184 -1.88 8.25 -9.22
C PHE A 184 -0.46 7.74 -8.87
N PRO A 185 0.53 8.65 -8.70
CA PRO A 185 1.78 8.27 -8.07
C PRO A 185 1.49 7.64 -6.70
N TRP A 186 2.13 6.51 -6.42
CA TRP A 186 1.67 5.62 -5.37
C TRP A 186 2.61 5.54 -4.16
N CYS A 187 3.65 6.37 -4.09
CA CYS A 187 4.54 6.47 -2.92
C CYS A 187 3.77 6.84 -1.63
N ALA A 188 2.93 7.88 -1.69
CA ALA A 188 2.09 8.30 -0.57
C ALA A 188 0.95 7.31 -0.26
N GLY A 189 0.41 6.66 -1.30
CA GLY A 189 -0.55 5.57 -1.14
C GLY A 189 0.04 4.37 -0.41
N PHE A 190 1.26 3.98 -0.78
CA PHE A 190 2.00 2.88 -0.16
C PHE A 190 2.22 3.12 1.34
N VAL A 191 2.83 4.25 1.71
CA VAL A 191 3.06 4.54 3.14
C VAL A 191 1.76 4.68 3.91
N SER A 192 0.73 5.29 3.31
CA SER A 192 -0.59 5.39 3.93
C SER A 192 -1.19 4.01 4.20
N PHE A 193 -1.10 3.10 3.25
CA PHE A 193 -1.61 1.74 3.40
C PHE A 193 -0.87 0.99 4.52
N VAL A 194 0.46 1.05 4.55
CA VAL A 194 1.27 0.37 5.58
C VAL A 194 1.02 0.97 6.97
N VAL A 195 0.85 2.29 7.09
CA VAL A 195 0.45 2.96 8.36
C VAL A 195 -0.93 2.51 8.81
N MET A 196 -1.90 2.42 7.88
CA MET A 196 -3.24 1.92 8.16
C MET A 196 -3.20 0.50 8.73
N GLN A 197 -2.43 -0.40 8.09
CA GLN A 197 -2.25 -1.77 8.58
C GLN A 197 -1.60 -1.81 9.96
N ALA A 198 -0.55 -1.02 10.19
CA ALA A 198 0.15 -1.00 11.47
C ALA A 198 -0.74 -0.51 12.61
N CYS A 199 -1.54 0.52 12.38
CA CYS A 199 -2.51 1.03 13.36
C CYS A 199 -3.64 0.02 13.61
N ALA A 200 -4.10 -0.69 12.57
CA ALA A 200 -5.10 -1.74 12.71
C ALA A 200 -4.57 -2.92 13.54
N VAL A 201 -3.34 -3.37 13.29
CA VAL A 201 -2.66 -4.41 14.07
C VAL A 201 -2.48 -4.02 15.54
N GLN A 202 -2.13 -2.75 15.79
CA GLN A 202 -1.96 -2.21 17.14
C GLN A 202 -3.28 -1.84 17.82
N GLU A 203 -4.40 -1.88 17.11
CA GLU A 203 -5.72 -1.43 17.57
C GLU A 203 -5.73 0.03 18.10
N ILE A 204 -4.96 0.91 17.46
CA ILE A 204 -4.85 2.33 17.80
C ILE A 204 -5.45 3.23 16.72
N PRO A 205 -5.86 4.47 17.05
CA PRO A 205 -6.24 5.44 16.03
C PRO A 205 -5.07 5.83 15.14
N LEU A 206 -5.38 6.29 13.92
CA LEU A 206 -4.38 6.86 13.02
C LEU A 206 -3.74 8.11 13.65
N PRO A 207 -2.41 8.26 13.59
CA PRO A 207 -1.70 9.41 14.17
C PRO A 207 -1.90 10.72 13.39
N LEU A 208 -2.25 10.61 12.09
CA LEU A 208 -2.59 11.71 11.19
C LEU A 208 -3.59 11.24 10.13
N ALA A 209 -4.19 12.18 9.40
CA ALA A 209 -5.04 11.84 8.26
C ALA A 209 -4.18 11.38 7.09
N LEU A 210 -4.45 10.17 6.59
CA LEU A 210 -3.72 9.58 5.47
C LEU A 210 -4.10 10.24 4.14
N SER A 211 -3.17 10.23 3.18
CA SER A 211 -3.34 10.87 1.86
C SER A 211 -2.61 10.11 0.76
N LEU A 212 -3.14 10.18 -0.47
CA LEU A 212 -2.43 9.70 -1.66
C LEU A 212 -1.45 10.75 -2.24
N SER A 213 -1.29 11.91 -1.60
CA SER A 213 -0.28 12.89 -1.97
C SER A 213 0.67 13.19 -0.82
N CYS A 214 1.95 13.42 -1.16
CA CYS A 214 2.98 13.82 -0.20
C CYS A 214 2.62 15.13 0.50
N ASP A 215 2.10 16.12 -0.26
CA ASP A 215 1.63 17.40 0.31
C ASP A 215 0.50 17.21 1.32
N GLY A 216 -0.45 16.31 1.05
CA GLY A 216 -1.54 16.02 1.98
C GLY A 216 -1.06 15.35 3.26
N LEU A 217 -0.08 14.43 3.17
CA LEU A 217 0.57 13.84 4.34
C LEU A 217 1.33 14.90 5.15
N ALA A 218 2.09 15.77 4.48
CA ALA A 218 2.83 16.86 5.11
C ALA A 218 1.89 17.84 5.82
N GLN A 219 0.81 18.25 5.16
CA GLN A 219 -0.20 19.13 5.73
C GLN A 219 -0.83 18.51 6.98
N SER A 220 -1.28 17.25 6.91
CA SER A 220 -1.87 16.60 8.08
C SER A 220 -0.87 16.44 9.23
N ALA A 221 0.39 16.10 8.92
CA ALA A 221 1.45 16.04 9.91
C ALA A 221 1.68 17.39 10.60
N LYS A 222 1.68 18.50 9.86
CA LYS A 222 1.79 19.87 10.41
C LYS A 222 0.60 20.19 11.32
N GLU A 223 -0.62 19.91 10.88
CA GLU A 223 -1.86 20.13 11.66
C GLU A 223 -1.89 19.34 12.98
N GLN A 224 -1.27 18.16 13.01
CA GLN A 224 -1.15 17.32 14.21
C GLN A 224 0.12 17.57 15.03
N GLY A 225 0.98 18.52 14.64
CA GLY A 225 2.24 18.81 15.34
C GLY A 225 3.28 17.69 15.23
N ARG A 226 3.23 16.88 14.17
CA ARG A 226 4.09 15.70 13.93
C ARG A 226 5.15 15.91 12.85
N PHE A 227 5.15 17.07 12.20
CA PHE A 227 6.09 17.41 11.13
C PHE A 227 7.42 17.91 11.70
N ILE A 228 8.52 17.36 11.21
CA ILE A 228 9.89 17.74 11.58
C ILE A 228 10.62 18.24 10.32
N PRO A 229 11.02 19.52 10.27
CA PRO A 229 11.90 20.02 9.22
C PRO A 229 13.22 19.25 9.22
N GLY A 230 13.67 18.74 8.07
CA GLY A 230 14.91 17.93 8.03
C GLY A 230 16.15 18.69 8.47
N VAL A 231 16.16 20.01 8.33
CA VAL A 231 17.23 20.88 8.86
C VAL A 231 17.43 20.73 10.37
N HIS A 232 16.39 20.35 11.13
CA HIS A 232 16.53 20.10 12.57
C HIS A 232 17.25 18.78 12.86
N ILE A 233 17.03 17.75 12.04
CA ILE A 233 17.77 16.48 12.13
C ILE A 233 19.22 16.70 11.67
N ASP A 234 19.42 17.38 10.54
CA ASP A 234 20.74 17.62 9.95
C ASP A 234 21.67 18.44 10.85
N SER A 235 21.11 19.39 11.60
CA SER A 235 21.86 20.21 12.57
C SER A 235 22.05 19.53 13.93
N GLY A 236 21.52 18.33 14.14
CA GLY A 236 21.54 17.64 15.44
C GLY A 236 20.63 18.25 16.51
N ASN A 237 19.79 19.22 16.15
CA ASN A 237 18.79 19.82 17.04
C ASN A 237 17.64 18.85 17.39
N THR A 238 17.42 17.84 16.53
CA THR A 238 16.45 16.77 16.75
C THR A 238 17.12 15.42 16.45
N PRO A 239 17.46 14.62 17.46
CA PRO A 239 18.08 13.31 17.23
C PRO A 239 17.10 12.33 16.57
N TRP A 240 17.64 11.33 15.87
CA TRP A 240 16.84 10.26 15.22
C TRP A 240 15.92 9.49 16.18
N SER A 241 16.26 9.44 17.47
CA SER A 241 15.40 8.86 18.50
C SER A 241 14.01 9.50 18.56
N ASP A 242 13.89 10.76 18.15
CA ASP A 242 12.63 11.52 18.19
C ASP A 242 11.67 11.09 17.06
N LEU A 243 12.16 10.38 16.04
CA LEU A 243 11.30 9.68 15.07
C LEU A 243 10.73 8.36 15.62
N ALA A 244 10.94 8.06 16.90
CA ALA A 244 10.53 6.82 17.55
C ALA A 244 11.02 5.56 16.77
N GLN A 245 12.19 5.65 16.14
CA GLN A 245 12.85 4.62 15.32
C GLN A 245 12.27 4.41 13.91
N VAL A 246 11.01 4.79 13.65
CA VAL A 246 10.42 4.73 12.29
C VAL A 246 9.43 5.88 12.08
N GLY A 247 9.66 6.67 11.03
CA GLY A 247 8.78 7.76 10.59
C GLY A 247 8.50 7.72 9.09
N LEU A 248 7.89 8.79 8.57
CA LEU A 248 7.87 9.06 7.13
C LEU A 248 9.00 10.05 6.80
N PHE A 249 9.63 9.92 5.65
CA PHE A 249 10.37 11.02 5.03
C PHE A 249 9.58 11.59 3.85
N LEU A 250 9.85 12.86 3.53
CA LEU A 250 9.22 13.61 2.46
C LEU A 250 10.31 14.32 1.67
N VAL A 251 10.45 14.01 0.37
CA VAL A 251 11.45 14.65 -0.49
C VAL A 251 10.92 15.99 -0.98
N LYS A 252 11.65 17.07 -0.67
CA LYS A 252 11.26 18.43 -1.00
C LYS A 252 11.37 18.70 -2.50
N GLN A 253 10.41 19.44 -3.04
CA GLN A 253 10.43 20.06 -4.36
C GLN A 253 10.28 21.58 -4.28
N GLY A 254 9.91 22.10 -3.11
CA GLY A 254 9.85 23.52 -2.79
C GLY A 254 9.74 23.72 -1.27
N PRO A 255 9.51 24.97 -0.82
CA PRO A 255 9.34 25.26 0.61
C PRO A 255 8.19 24.50 1.27
N ASP A 256 7.08 24.32 0.52
CA ASP A 256 5.85 23.68 0.99
C ASP A 256 5.30 22.65 -0.03
N HIS A 257 6.19 22.04 -0.81
CA HIS A 257 5.85 20.99 -1.77
C HIS A 257 6.80 19.81 -1.67
N TRP A 258 6.25 18.60 -1.69
CA TRP A 258 6.99 17.35 -1.61
C TRP A 258 6.58 16.43 -2.76
N ARG A 259 7.58 15.86 -3.42
CA ARG A 259 7.38 15.03 -4.63
C ARG A 259 7.40 13.53 -4.37
N HIS A 260 7.92 13.12 -3.22
CA HIS A 260 8.09 11.70 -2.90
C HIS A 260 8.07 11.46 -1.39
N THR A 261 7.72 10.25 -0.99
CA THR A 261 7.72 9.82 0.40
C THR A 261 7.98 8.34 0.53
N GLY A 262 8.43 7.93 1.72
CA GLY A 262 8.61 6.55 2.10
C GLY A 262 8.73 6.44 3.61
N LEU A 263 8.94 5.23 4.08
CA LEU A 263 9.25 4.97 5.49
C LEU A 263 10.74 5.24 5.72
N ALA A 264 11.07 5.93 6.81
CA ALA A 264 12.44 6.19 7.25
C ALA A 264 12.70 5.44 8.56
N PHE A 265 13.82 4.71 8.63
CA PHE A 265 14.25 3.96 9.81
C PHE A 265 15.77 3.87 9.88
N ASP A 266 16.29 3.37 11.01
CA ASP A 266 17.73 3.14 11.22
C ASP A 266 18.59 4.37 10.87
N GLY A 267 18.16 5.53 11.38
CA GLY A 267 18.83 6.80 11.13
C GLY A 267 20.09 6.97 11.98
N VAL A 268 21.18 7.35 11.32
CA VAL A 268 22.50 7.58 11.92
C VAL A 268 23.12 8.80 11.24
N ASP A 269 23.61 9.74 12.06
CA ASP A 269 24.17 11.02 11.62
C ASP A 269 23.25 11.72 10.61
N HIS A 270 23.74 11.98 9.40
CA HIS A 270 23.02 12.65 8.32
C HIS A 270 22.32 11.68 7.36
N THR A 271 22.14 10.41 7.73
CA THR A 271 21.64 9.36 6.84
C THR A 271 20.58 8.48 7.49
N PHE A 272 19.79 7.78 6.66
CA PHE A 272 18.78 6.82 7.09
C PHE A 272 18.50 5.77 6.03
N GLN A 273 17.91 4.65 6.45
CA GLN A 273 17.41 3.59 5.56
C GLN A 273 15.93 3.81 5.25
N THR A 274 15.49 3.30 4.10
CA THR A 274 14.12 3.48 3.62
C THR A 274 13.42 2.21 3.19
N VAL A 275 12.08 2.22 3.25
CA VAL A 275 11.22 1.38 2.41
C VAL A 275 10.26 2.31 1.67
N GLU A 276 10.29 2.28 0.34
CA GLU A 276 9.63 3.28 -0.51
C GLU A 276 8.84 2.56 -1.59
N GLY A 277 7.62 3.03 -1.89
CA GLY A 277 6.89 2.63 -3.10
C GLY A 277 7.07 3.67 -4.20
N SER A 278 6.87 3.30 -5.46
CA SER A 278 7.15 4.16 -6.63
C SER A 278 8.59 4.67 -6.61
N ALA A 279 9.52 3.82 -6.20
CA ALA A 279 10.96 4.07 -6.21
C ALA A 279 11.65 3.07 -7.15
N ASP A 280 12.91 3.32 -7.50
CA ASP A 280 13.76 2.39 -8.23
C ASP A 280 15.14 2.32 -7.55
N ASN A 281 15.85 1.21 -7.69
CA ASN A 281 17.20 1.13 -7.11
C ASN A 281 18.21 2.07 -7.80
N GLN A 282 17.87 2.66 -8.96
CA GLN A 282 18.78 3.49 -9.77
C GLN A 282 18.62 5.01 -9.60
N GLY A 283 17.55 5.48 -8.95
CA GLY A 283 17.36 6.91 -8.65
C GLY A 283 16.75 7.69 -9.80
N THR A 284 16.07 7.00 -10.72
CA THR A 284 15.34 7.67 -11.80
C THR A 284 14.07 8.32 -11.27
N HIS A 285 13.53 9.24 -12.06
CA HIS A 285 12.43 10.11 -11.64
C HIS A 285 11.09 9.37 -11.47
N ASN A 286 10.96 8.17 -12.05
CA ASN A 286 9.75 7.36 -12.13
C ASN A 286 10.04 5.96 -11.59
N GLY A 287 10.06 5.82 -10.28
CA GLY A 287 10.23 4.53 -9.66
C GLY A 287 9.00 3.64 -9.85
N TYR A 288 9.22 2.36 -10.12
CA TYR A 288 8.17 1.42 -10.49
C TYR A 288 7.99 0.29 -9.48
N GLU A 289 8.77 0.26 -8.39
CA GLU A 289 8.79 -0.85 -7.42
C GLU A 289 8.74 -0.37 -5.97
N VAL A 290 8.47 -1.30 -5.05
CA VAL A 290 8.84 -1.13 -3.64
C VAL A 290 10.28 -1.55 -3.45
N CYS A 291 11.13 -0.66 -2.94
CA CYS A 291 12.54 -0.93 -2.69
C CYS A 291 13.06 -0.29 -1.40
N THR A 292 14.33 -0.55 -1.10
CA THR A 292 15.06 0.06 0.02
C THR A 292 16.23 0.88 -0.47
N ARG A 293 16.48 2.03 0.17
CA ARG A 293 17.62 2.89 -0.15
C ARG A 293 18.26 3.40 1.14
N THR A 294 19.49 3.86 1.01
CA THR A 294 20.11 4.73 2.01
C THR A 294 20.06 6.15 1.48
N LEU A 295 19.40 7.05 2.20
CA LEU A 295 19.24 8.45 1.81
C LEU A 295 19.94 9.38 2.79
N SER A 296 20.24 10.59 2.31
CA SER A 296 20.68 11.71 3.14
C SER A 296 19.47 12.49 3.67
N VAL A 297 19.60 13.04 4.87
CA VAL A 297 18.62 13.97 5.47
C VAL A 297 18.44 15.23 4.62
N GLN A 298 19.48 15.60 3.86
CA GLN A 298 19.43 16.75 2.97
C GLN A 298 18.27 16.65 1.99
N HIS A 299 17.54 17.75 1.83
CA HIS A 299 16.33 17.86 1.00
C HIS A 299 15.15 16.97 1.43
N CYS A 300 15.19 16.38 2.62
CA CYS A 300 14.05 15.70 3.20
C CYS A 300 13.44 16.51 4.35
N ASP A 301 12.15 16.30 4.60
CA ASP A 301 11.50 16.58 5.87
C ASP A 301 10.88 15.28 6.41
N PHE A 302 10.46 15.24 7.67
CA PHE A 302 10.08 14.01 8.35
C PHE A 302 8.75 14.11 9.08
N VAL A 303 8.12 12.96 9.32
CA VAL A 303 6.86 12.86 10.08
C VAL A 303 6.99 11.78 11.15
N VAL A 304 6.66 12.13 12.39
CA VAL A 304 6.61 11.21 13.53
C VAL A 304 5.27 10.49 13.59
N LEU A 305 5.29 9.16 13.61
CA LEU A 305 4.09 8.33 13.60
C LEU A 305 3.69 7.77 14.97
N ALA A 306 4.59 7.75 15.95
CA ALA A 306 4.36 7.21 17.29
C ALA A 306 4.56 8.27 18.37
#